data_AF-F9LUP9-F1
#
_entry.id   AF-F9LUP9-F1
#
_cell.length_a   1.000
_cell.length_b   1.000
_cell.length_c   1.000
_cell.angle_alpha   90.00
_cell.angle_beta   90.00
_cell.angle_gamma   90.00
#
_symmetry.space_group_name_H-M   'P 1'
#
loop_
_entity.id
_entity.type
_entity.pdbx_description
1 polymer ?
#
loop_
_entity_poly.entity_id
_entity_poly.type
_entity_poly.pdbx_seq_one_letter_code
_entity_poly.pdbx_strand_id
1 'polypeptide(L)'
;MYYIYHFQKVKKLENKIKRIEQKQKGNIEMSRLLKELIGKTPTIVGQVFGTDNWEVVDVDEEWVKLRRVDKKGKEKFKLQRIEDIQTVEFDGE
;
A
#
# COMPACT_ATOMS: atom_id res chain seq x y z
N MET A 1 32.09 -26.54 -15.60
CA MET A 1 30.94 -25.80 -16.20
C MET A 1 29.67 -25.86 -15.35
N TYR A 2 29.33 -27.00 -14.73
CA TYR A 2 28.16 -27.18 -13.85
C TYR A 2 28.12 -26.21 -12.64
N TYR A 3 29.23 -26.06 -11.93
CA TYR A 3 29.34 -25.20 -10.73
C TYR A 3 28.99 -23.72 -11.01
N ILE A 4 29.45 -23.18 -12.13
CA ILE A 4 29.22 -21.78 -12.53
C ILE A 4 27.72 -21.55 -12.81
N TYR A 5 27.04 -22.51 -13.44
CA TYR A 5 25.60 -22.43 -13.70
C TYR A 5 24.78 -22.43 -12.41
N HIS A 6 25.10 -23.32 -11.46
CA HIS A 6 24.42 -23.35 -10.16
C HIS A 6 24.68 -22.09 -9.34
N PHE A 7 25.92 -21.59 -9.32
CA PHE A 7 26.26 -20.34 -8.63
C PHE A 7 25.44 -19.14 -9.17
N GLN A 8 25.29 -19.03 -10.50
CA GLN A 8 24.47 -17.99 -11.11
C GLN A 8 22.98 -18.13 -10.77
N LYS A 9 22.46 -19.37 -10.69
CA LYS A 9 21.07 -19.64 -10.33
C LYS A 9 20.79 -19.28 -8.86
N VAL A 10 21.68 -19.64 -7.94
CA VAL A 10 21.60 -19.26 -6.51
C VAL A 10 21.63 -17.75 -6.37
N LYS A 11 22.59 -17.06 -6.99
CA LYS A 11 22.70 -15.60 -6.95
C LYS A 11 21.44 -14.89 -7.49
N LYS A 12 20.80 -15.44 -8.53
CA LYS A 12 19.52 -14.91 -9.05
C LYS A 12 18.38 -15.10 -8.04
N LEU A 13 18.33 -16.21 -7.33
CA LEU A 13 17.32 -16.48 -6.31
C LEU A 13 17.50 -15.57 -5.09
N GLU A 14 18.73 -15.43 -4.58
CA GLU A 14 19.05 -14.51 -3.47
C GLU A 14 18.62 -13.08 -3.78
N ASN A 15 18.89 -12.58 -5.00
CA ASN A 15 18.46 -11.25 -5.43
C ASN A 15 16.93 -11.11 -5.51
N LYS A 16 16.21 -12.18 -5.90
CA LYS A 16 14.74 -12.17 -5.91
C LYS A 16 14.19 -12.13 -4.48
N ILE A 17 14.73 -12.93 -3.57
CA ILE A 17 14.34 -12.96 -2.16
C ILE A 17 14.54 -11.57 -1.54
N LYS A 18 15.73 -10.97 -1.72
CA LYS A 18 16.03 -9.63 -1.20
C LYS A 18 15.04 -8.56 -1.66
N ARG A 19 14.61 -8.61 -2.93
CA ARG A 19 13.60 -7.68 -3.46
C ARG A 19 12.22 -7.91 -2.84
N ILE A 20 11.83 -9.15 -2.58
CA ILE A 20 10.57 -9.49 -1.93
C ILE A 20 10.56 -9.00 -0.48
N GLU A 21 11.64 -9.25 0.27
CA GLU A 21 11.79 -8.78 1.65
C GLU A 21 11.73 -7.25 1.76
N GLN A 22 12.36 -6.54 0.83
CA GLN A 22 12.30 -5.08 0.79
C GLN A 22 10.87 -4.58 0.54
N LYS A 23 10.13 -5.21 -0.38
CA LYS A 23 8.72 -4.88 -0.61
C LYS A 23 7.84 -5.15 0.61
N GLN A 24 8.01 -6.29 1.27
CA GLN A 24 7.27 -6.61 2.49
C GLN A 24 7.55 -5.60 3.61
N LYS A 25 8.81 -5.21 3.81
CA LYS A 25 9.16 -4.17 4.79
C LYS A 25 8.48 -2.84 4.49
N GLY A 26 8.50 -2.40 3.22
CA GLY A 26 7.80 -1.19 2.79
C GLY A 26 6.29 -1.25 3.02
N ASN A 27 5.66 -2.39 2.77
CA ASN A 27 4.23 -2.58 3.04
C ASN A 27 3.89 -2.49 4.53
N ILE A 28 4.74 -3.07 5.41
CA ILE A 28 4.55 -2.99 6.87
C ILE A 28 4.68 -1.54 7.35
N GLU A 29 5.68 -0.81 6.86
CA GLU A 29 5.86 0.62 7.17
C GLU A 29 4.65 1.45 6.68
N MET A 30 4.17 1.18 5.46
CA MET A 30 3.00 1.86 4.91
C MET A 30 1.71 1.55 5.70
N SER A 31 1.50 0.29 6.11
CA SER A 31 0.37 -0.09 6.97
C SER A 31 0.39 0.69 8.29
N ARG A 32 1.57 0.84 8.91
CA ARG A 32 1.72 1.66 10.12
C ARG A 32 1.38 3.13 9.89
N LEU A 33 1.88 3.74 8.81
CA LEU A 33 1.59 5.14 8.49
C LEU A 33 0.09 5.36 8.22
N LEU A 34 -0.55 4.45 7.48
CA LEU A 34 -1.99 4.53 7.22
C LEU A 34 -2.82 4.39 8.51
N LYS A 35 -2.38 3.59 9.48
CA LYS A 35 -3.03 3.49 10.80
C LYS A 35 -3.04 4.83 11.54
N GLU A 36 -2.00 5.64 11.40
CA GLU A 36 -1.94 6.99 11.98
C GLU A 36 -2.89 7.99 11.29
N LEU A 37 -3.43 7.63 10.11
CA LEU A 37 -4.39 8.42 9.36
C LEU A 37 -5.85 8.01 9.60
N ILE A 38 -6.11 7.03 10.47
CA ILE A 38 -7.49 6.64 10.81
C ILE A 38 -8.27 7.84 11.36
N GLY A 39 -9.45 8.09 10.80
CA GLY A 39 -10.30 9.23 11.13
C GLY A 39 -9.90 10.55 10.45
N LYS A 40 -8.82 10.56 9.68
CA LYS A 40 -8.43 11.68 8.81
C LYS A 40 -8.92 11.44 7.37
N THR A 41 -8.92 12.49 6.57
CA THR A 41 -9.34 12.46 5.16
C THR A 41 -8.19 12.71 4.19
N PRO A 42 -7.18 11.81 4.11
CA PRO A 42 -6.11 11.94 3.15
C PRO A 42 -6.62 11.81 1.71
N THR A 43 -5.87 12.42 0.79
CA THR A 43 -5.99 12.19 -0.63
C THR A 43 -5.18 10.94 -1.00
N ILE A 44 -5.86 9.89 -1.44
CA ILE A 44 -5.20 8.60 -1.78
C ILE A 44 -5.21 8.41 -3.28
N VAL A 45 -4.02 8.18 -3.85
CA VAL A 45 -3.81 7.85 -5.25
C VAL A 45 -3.40 6.38 -5.35
N GLY A 46 -4.20 5.59 -6.04
CA GLY A 46 -3.87 4.19 -6.32
C GLY A 46 -3.53 3.95 -7.78
N GLN A 47 -2.91 2.81 -8.06
CA GLN A 47 -2.46 2.48 -9.41
C GLN A 47 -3.59 2.33 -10.45
N VAL A 48 -4.81 1.98 -9.99
CA VAL A 48 -5.96 1.65 -10.86
C VAL A 48 -7.08 2.68 -10.76
N PHE A 49 -6.95 3.73 -9.94
CA PHE A 49 -8.00 4.73 -9.76
C PHE A 49 -7.45 6.14 -9.54
N GLY A 50 -8.23 7.14 -9.93
CA GLY A 50 -7.84 8.54 -9.83
C GLY A 50 -7.75 9.05 -8.39
N THR A 51 -7.20 10.26 -8.28
CA THR A 51 -7.04 11.01 -7.04
C THR A 51 -8.40 11.40 -6.46
N ASP A 52 -8.71 10.93 -5.25
CA ASP A 52 -9.92 11.28 -4.52
C ASP A 52 -9.63 11.38 -3.01
N ASN A 53 -10.34 12.27 -2.33
CA ASN A 53 -10.32 12.37 -0.88
C ASN A 53 -11.16 11.23 -0.28
N TRP A 54 -10.49 10.37 0.47
CA TRP A 54 -11.11 9.26 1.19
C TRP A 54 -10.76 9.37 2.67
N GLU A 55 -11.74 9.12 3.52
CA GLU A 55 -11.53 8.92 4.94
C GLU A 55 -10.96 7.53 5.18
N VAL A 56 -9.84 7.43 5.91
CA VAL A 56 -9.33 6.13 6.35
C VAL A 56 -10.12 5.70 7.57
N VAL A 57 -10.88 4.62 7.44
CA VAL A 57 -11.73 4.11 8.52
C VAL A 57 -11.03 2.99 9.29
N ASP A 58 -10.30 2.14 8.57
CA ASP A 58 -9.65 0.97 9.15
C ASP A 58 -8.47 0.52 8.29
N VAL A 59 -7.47 -0.09 8.91
CA VAL A 59 -6.25 -0.55 8.25
C VAL A 59 -5.81 -1.88 8.87
N ASP A 60 -5.70 -2.89 8.02
CA ASP A 60 -5.19 -4.21 8.37
C ASP A 60 -3.76 -4.42 7.80
N GLU A 61 -3.23 -5.64 7.80
CA GLU A 61 -1.89 -5.96 7.27
C GLU A 61 -1.77 -5.74 5.76
N GLU A 62 -2.80 -6.07 4.98
CA GLU A 62 -2.77 -5.97 3.51
C GLU A 62 -3.78 -4.97 2.94
N TRP A 63 -4.76 -4.55 3.72
CA TRP A 63 -5.92 -3.81 3.23
C TRP A 63 -6.15 -2.51 3.99
N VAL A 64 -6.61 -1.48 3.28
CA VAL A 64 -7.17 -0.27 3.85
C VAL A 64 -8.65 -0.14 3.49
N LYS A 65 -9.46 0.17 4.50
CA LYS A 65 -10.88 0.49 4.36
C LYS A 65 -11.05 1.99 4.29
N LEU A 66 -11.58 2.42 3.16
CA LEU A 66 -11.82 3.82 2.83
C LEU A 66 -13.31 4.12 2.81
N ARG A 67 -13.68 5.29 3.33
CA ARG A 67 -15.04 5.81 3.30
C ARG A 67 -15.06 7.16 2.62
N ARG A 68 -16.12 7.42 1.85
CA ARG A 68 -16.39 8.73 1.28
C ARG A 68 -17.87 9.00 1.34
N VAL A 69 -18.23 10.23 1.68
CA VAL A 69 -19.61 10.70 1.63
C VAL A 69 -19.78 11.54 0.36
N ASP A 70 -20.77 11.21 -0.45
CA ASP A 70 -21.09 12.03 -1.63
C ASP A 70 -21.81 13.33 -1.23
N LYS A 71 -21.97 14.26 -2.19
CA LYS A 71 -22.70 15.53 -1.95
C LYS A 71 -24.18 15.33 -1.54
N LYS A 72 -24.72 14.12 -1.70
CA LYS A 72 -26.10 13.74 -1.33
C LYS A 72 -26.15 12.99 0.01
N GLY A 73 -25.03 12.89 0.74
CA GLY A 73 -24.95 12.21 2.03
C GLY A 73 -24.86 10.68 1.93
N LYS A 74 -24.72 10.10 0.73
CA LYS A 74 -24.54 8.64 0.59
C LYS A 74 -23.10 8.25 0.85
N GLU A 75 -22.95 7.29 1.74
CA GLU A 75 -21.65 6.69 2.04
C GLU A 75 -21.27 5.67 0.98
N LYS A 76 -19.99 5.71 0.60
CA LYS A 76 -19.33 4.70 -0.22
C LYS A 76 -18.16 4.16 0.56
N PHE A 77 -18.04 2.84 0.56
CA PHE A 77 -16.90 2.14 1.13
C PHE A 77 -16.08 1.53 0.00
N LYS A 78 -14.75 1.55 0.15
CA LYS A 78 -13.81 0.90 -0.75
C LYS A 78 -12.76 0.17 0.09
N LEU A 79 -12.39 -1.03 -0.35
CA LEU A 79 -11.25 -1.77 0.17
C LEU A 79 -10.14 -1.72 -0.87
N GLN A 80 -8.95 -1.29 -0.46
CA GLN A 80 -7.79 -1.18 -1.33
C GLN A 80 -6.61 -1.93 -0.72
N ARG A 81 -5.85 -2.65 -1.54
CA ARG A 81 -4.60 -3.25 -1.08
C ARG A 81 -3.57 -2.17 -0.83
N ILE A 82 -2.81 -2.30 0.25
CA ILE A 82 -1.74 -1.35 0.60
C ILE A 82 -0.67 -1.32 -0.51
N GLU A 83 -0.38 -2.47 -1.13
CA GLU A 83 0.61 -2.58 -2.23
C GLU A 83 0.22 -1.80 -3.50
N ASP A 84 -1.07 -1.49 -3.68
CA ASP A 84 -1.59 -0.79 -4.85
C ASP A 84 -1.66 0.74 -4.65
N ILE A 85 -1.34 1.22 -3.44
CA ILE A 85 -1.32 2.65 -3.10
C ILE A 85 0.01 3.23 -3.57
N GLN A 86 -0.07 4.27 -4.40
CA GLN A 86 1.11 4.94 -4.94
C GLN A 86 1.50 6.13 -4.08
N THR A 87 0.53 6.98 -3.74
CA THR A 87 0.76 8.22 -3.01
C THR A 87 -0.38 8.47 -2.02
N VAL A 88 -0.02 8.98 -0.85
CA VAL A 88 -0.95 9.45 0.17
C VAL A 88 -0.55 10.87 0.53
N GLU A 89 -1.46 11.82 0.34
CA GLU A 89 -1.28 13.22 0.71
C GLU A 89 -2.25 13.55 1.84
N PHE A 90 -1.78 14.28 2.85
CA PHE A 90 -2.62 14.77 3.94
C PHE A 90 -2.09 16.12 4.38
N ASP A 91 -3.00 16.99 4.80
CA ASP A 91 -2.63 18.27 5.39
C ASP A 91 -2.03 18.00 6.78
N GLY A 92 -0.82 18.50 7.00
CA GLY A 92 -0.20 18.54 8.33
C GLY A 92 -0.76 19.73 9.10
N GLU A 93 -1.24 19.50 10.32
CA GLU A 93 -1.47 20.57 11.30
C GLU A 93 -0.14 21.24 11.71
#